data_AF-A0A924HTA2-F1
#
_entry.id   AF-A0A924HTA2-F1
#
_cell.length_a   1.000
_cell.length_b   1.000
_cell.length_c   1.000
_cell.angle_alpha   90.00
_cell.angle_beta   90.00
_cell.angle_gamma   90.00
#
_symmetry.space_group_name_H-M   'P 1'
#
loop_
_entity.id
_entity.type
_entity.pdbx_description
1 polymer ?
#
loop_
_entity_poly.entity_id
_entity_poly.type
_entity_poly.pdbx_seq_one_letter_code
_entity_poly.pdbx_strand_id
1 'polypeptide(L)' 'MPTPAKTTLRHIPSGVWVLGFVSMLMDISSEMVHSLLPMFMVTTLGASAFTVGMVEGLAESTALIVKVFSG' A
#
# COMPACT_ATOMS: atom_id res chain seq x y z
N MET A 1 -32.92 -5.10 -33.06
CA MET A 1 -32.60 -6.18 -32.10
C MET A 1 -31.47 -5.70 -31.20
N PRO A 2 -31.61 -5.64 -29.87
CA PRO A 2 -30.48 -5.41 -28.99
C PRO A 2 -29.71 -6.72 -28.78
N THR A 3 -28.41 -6.72 -29.07
CA THR A 3 -27.49 -7.83 -28.81
C THR A 3 -27.29 -7.98 -27.29
N PRO A 4 -27.31 -9.21 -26.73
CA PRO A 4 -27.09 -9.40 -25.30
C PRO A 4 -25.64 -9.04 -24.96
N ALA A 5 -25.44 -8.07 -24.07
CA ALA A 5 -24.13 -7.75 -23.52
C ALA A 5 -23.59 -8.99 -22.78
N LYS A 6 -22.67 -9.73 -23.42
CA LYS A 6 -21.94 -10.82 -22.77
C LYS A 6 -21.30 -10.27 -21.50
N THR A 7 -21.61 -10.89 -20.36
CA THR A 7 -21.08 -10.57 -19.04
C THR A 7 -19.55 -10.54 -19.07
N THR A 8 -18.99 -9.34 -19.13
CA THR A 8 -17.56 -9.03 -19.37
C THR A 8 -16.63 -9.67 -18.33
N LEU A 9 -17.13 -9.92 -17.11
CA LEU A 9 -16.38 -10.55 -16.02
C LEU A 9 -15.88 -11.96 -16.33
N ARG A 10 -16.57 -12.72 -17.19
CA ARG A 10 -16.18 -14.11 -17.57
C ARG A 10 -15.12 -14.17 -18.68
N HIS A 11 -14.70 -13.05 -19.26
CA HIS A 11 -13.64 -13.01 -20.28
C HIS A 11 -12.30 -12.50 -19.76
N ILE A 12 -12.19 -12.21 -18.46
CA ILE A 12 -10.93 -11.80 -17.84
C ILE A 12 -10.02 -13.04 -17.72
N PRO A 13 -8.77 -13.00 -18.25
CA PRO A 13 -7.82 -14.10 -18.13
C PRO A 13 -7.57 -14.45 -16.66
N SER A 14 -7.41 -15.74 -16.35
CA SER A 14 -7.17 -16.23 -14.98
C SER A 14 -5.95 -15.57 -14.32
N GLY A 15 -4.91 -15.23 -15.09
CA GLY A 15 -3.74 -14.51 -14.57
C GLY A 15 -4.07 -13.13 -14.01
N VAL A 16 -5.03 -12.41 -14.60
CA VAL A 16 -5.46 -11.08 -14.11
C VAL A 16 -6.17 -11.22 -12.75
N TRP A 17 -6.97 -12.27 -12.57
CA TRP A 17 -7.59 -12.56 -11.28
C TRP A 17 -6.55 -12.87 -10.21
N VAL A 18 -5.57 -13.72 -10.51
CA VAL A 18 -4.50 -14.07 -9.56
C VAL A 18 -3.69 -12.83 -9.18
N LEU A 19 -3.24 -12.05 -10.17
CA LEU A 19 -2.47 -10.82 -9.92
C LEU A 19 -3.31 -9.76 -9.19
N GLY A 20 -4.60 -9.66 -9.48
CA GLY A 20 -5.52 -8.76 -8.77
C GLY A 20 -5.63 -9.11 -7.29
N PHE A 21 -5.78 -10.39 -6.95
CA PHE A 21 -5.77 -10.83 -5.55
C PHE A 21 -4.42 -10.61 -4.88
N VAL A 22 -3.32 -10.92 -5.56
CA VAL A 22 -1.97 -10.66 -5.04
C VAL A 22 -1.78 -9.17 -4.75
N SER A 23 -2.17 -8.29 -5.66
CA SER A 23 -2.11 -6.83 -5.45
C SER A 23 -2.97 -6.40 -4.28
N MET A 24 -4.22 -6.88 -4.20
CA MET A 24 -5.11 -6.53 -3.09
C MET A 24 -4.53 -6.96 -1.73
N LEU A 25 -3.97 -8.17 -1.65
CA LEU A 25 -3.31 -8.65 -0.43
C LEU A 25 -2.02 -7.88 -0.12
N MET A 26 -1.26 -7.50 -1.15
CA MET A 26 -0.08 -6.64 -1.02
C MET A 26 -0.48 -5.28 -0.44
N ASP A 27 -1.53 -4.65 -0.96
CA ASP A 27 -2.04 -3.35 -0.51
C ASP A 27 -2.47 -3.43 0.95
N ILE A 28 -3.32 -4.41 1.29
CA ILE A 28 -3.75 -4.67 2.68
C ILE A 28 -2.56 -4.88 3.61
N SER A 29 -1.60 -5.72 3.22
CA SER A 29 -0.39 -5.97 4.02
C SER A 29 0.43 -4.71 4.22
N SER A 30 0.58 -3.90 3.17
CA SER A 30 1.37 -2.66 3.22
C SER A 30 0.73 -1.62 4.13
N GLU A 31 -0.60 -1.44 4.08
CA GLU A 31 -1.33 -0.52 4.95
C GLU A 31 -1.32 -0.96 6.42
N MET A 32 -1.43 -2.28 6.67
CA MET A 32 -1.32 -2.83 8.03
C MET A 32 0.06 -2.58 8.64
N VAL A 33 1.14 -2.86 7.90
CA VAL A 33 2.51 -2.64 8.40
C VAL A 33 2.76 -1.16 8.64
N HIS A 34 2.33 -0.29 7.72
CA HIS A 34 2.51 1.15 7.88
C HIS A 34 1.80 1.69 9.13
N SER A 35 0.60 1.19 9.43
CA SER A 35 -0.15 1.56 10.63
C SER A 35 0.40 0.96 11.93
N LEU A 36 0.94 -0.25 11.87
CA LEU A 36 1.43 -0.98 13.05
C LEU A 36 2.87 -0.63 13.43
N LEU A 37 3.70 -0.20 12.49
CA LEU A 37 5.11 0.08 12.74
C LEU A 37 5.31 1.18 13.81
N PRO A 38 4.63 2.35 13.75
CA PRO A 38 4.73 3.36 14.81
C PRO A 38 4.26 2.83 16.17
N MET A 39 3.17 2.06 16.18
CA MET A 39 2.64 1.46 17.41
C MET A 39 3.64 0.47 18.02
N PHE A 40 4.30 -0.37 17.21
CA PHE A 40 5.33 -1.29 17.67
C PHE A 40 6.54 -0.53 18.24
N MET A 41 6.99 0.53 17.56
CA MET A 41 8.09 1.36 18.02
C MET A 41 7.81 1.94 19.40
N VAL A 42 6.62 2.47 19.65
CA VAL A 42 6.27 3.06 20.95
C VAL A 42 6.03 1.99 22.02
N THR A 43 5.23 0.97 21.69
CA THR A 43 4.74 0.01 22.70
C THR A 43 5.75 -1.08 23.05
N THR A 44 6.47 -1.60 22.06
CA THR A 44 7.34 -2.76 22.24
C THR A 44 8.81 -2.37 22.32
N LEU A 45 9.25 -1.44 21.47
CA LEU A 45 10.64 -0.94 21.49
C LEU A 45 10.85 0.21 22.48
N GLY A 46 9.78 0.80 23.02
CA GLY A 46 9.86 1.92 23.97
C GLY A 46 10.36 3.23 23.36
N ALA A 47 10.26 3.39 22.04
CA ALA A 47 10.63 4.62 21.35
C ALA A 47 9.72 5.79 21.78
N SER A 48 10.31 6.98 21.93
CA SER A 48 9.53 8.17 22.23
C SER A 48 8.72 8.64 21.02
N ALA A 49 7.60 9.33 21.26
CA ALA A 49 6.81 9.96 20.19
C ALA A 49 7.63 10.95 19.35
N PHE A 50 8.61 11.63 19.97
CA PHE A 50 9.55 12.50 19.27
C PHE A 50 10.40 11.72 18.26
N THR A 51 10.93 10.56 18.66
CA THR A 51 11.73 9.69 17.77
C THR A 51 10.91 9.18 16.59
N VAL A 52 9.67 8.74 16.84
CA VAL A 52 8.76 8.28 15.77
C VAL A 52 8.47 9.41 14.79
N GLY A 53 8.11 10.60 15.29
CA GLY A 53 7.85 11.77 14.44
C GLY A 53 9.08 12.20 13.62
N MET A 54 10.29 12.04 14.16
CA MET A 54 11.53 12.30 13.42
C MET A 54 11.72 11.30 12.27
N VAL A 55 11.41 10.01 12.50
CA VAL A 55 11.49 8.95 11.49
C VAL A 55 10.45 9.16 10.39
N GLU A 56 9.19 9.40 10.75
CA GLU A 56 8.12 9.70 9.79
C GLU A 56 8.44 10.96 8.96
N GLY A 57 8.90 12.03 9.61
CA GLY A 57 9.26 13.27 8.92
C GLY A 57 10.41 13.08 7.93
N LEU A 58 11.43 12.29 8.27
CA LEU A 58 12.52 11.95 7.36
C LEU A 58 12.06 11.05 6.21
N ALA A 59 11.17 10.10 6.48
CA ALA A 59 10.60 9.22 5.47
C ALA A 59 9.80 10.04 4.43
N GLU A 60 8.90 10.93 4.88
CA GLU A 60 8.14 11.81 4.00
C GLU A 60 9.04 12.77 3.22
N SER A 61 10.02 13.40 3.88
CA SER A 61 10.96 14.32 3.22
C SER A 61 11.74 13.60 2.11
N THR A 62 12.22 12.39 2.37
CA THR A 62 12.94 11.58 1.38
C THR A 62 12.02 11.20 0.22
N ALA A 63 10.78 10.78 0.51
CA ALA A 63 9.81 10.43 -0.52
C ALA A 63 9.50 11.63 -1.43
N LEU A 64 9.34 12.83 -0.85
CA LEU A 64 9.12 14.06 -1.60
C LEU A 64 10.33 14.44 -2.45
N ILE A 65 11.55 14.35 -1.92
CA ILE A 65 12.79 14.61 -2.66
C ILE A 65 12.90 13.66 -3.85
N VAL A 66 12.70 12.35 -3.65
CA VAL A 66 12.74 11.36 -4.73
C VAL A 66 11.66 11.67 -5.78
N LYS A 67 10.44 12.00 -5.34
CA LYS A 67 9.33 12.34 -6.23
C LYS A 67 9.63 13.52 -7.16
N VAL A 68 10.44 14.50 -6.73
CA VAL A 68 10.89 15.61 -7.58
C VAL A 68 11.71 15.13 -8.79
N PHE A 69 12.49 14.06 -8.64
CA PHE A 69 13.36 13.55 -9.71
C PHE A 69 12.75 12.40 -10.52
N SER A 70 11.69 11.76 -10.01
CA SER A 70 11.07 10.60 -10.66
C SER A 70 10.18 10.95 -11.87
N GLY A 71 9.88 12.24 -12.09
CA GLY A 71 9.04 12.73 -13.21
C GLY A 71 7.54 12.63 -12.93
#